data_AF-A0A0H5CMG7-F1
#
_entry.id   AF-A0A0H5CMG7-F1
#
_cell.length_a   1.000
_cell.length_b   1.000
_cell.length_c   1.000
_cell.angle_alpha   90.00
_cell.angle_beta   90.00
_cell.angle_gamma   90.00
#
_symmetry.space_group_name_H-M   'P 1'
#
loop_
_entity.id
_entity.type
_entity.pdbx_description
1 polymer ?
#
loop_
_entity_poly.entity_id
_entity_poly.type
_entity_poly.pdbx_seq_one_letter_code
_entity_poly.pdbx_strand_id
1 'polypeptide(L)'
;MTDYDLTRFAEDGVTDDPLPLQLRVPLISNPYPRWNYLTAVVVNDQPPLWLGLRPTDHELRMVGSFHQEYIEYWYSETWKQKMRELPFDCDGGYNSVIFIKNPNGGWGYRRRTWSGGPTFVPGPSDEPSPLIAVMDGIHTFGSRDPQPGPRWTAWKTAHADLFGAAAAEVARG
;
A
#
# COMPACT_ATOMS: atom_id res chain seq x y z
N MET A 1 24.33 0.97 2.04
CA MET A 1 23.11 1.49 1.41
C MET A 1 23.46 1.81 -0.02
N THR A 2 22.78 1.21 -1.00
CA THR A 2 22.87 1.66 -2.39
C THR A 2 22.21 3.02 -2.46
N ASP A 3 22.96 4.03 -2.90
CA ASP A 3 22.42 5.38 -3.12
C ASP A 3 21.63 5.32 -4.42
N TYR A 4 20.29 5.32 -4.33
CA TYR A 4 19.44 5.25 -5.51
C TYR A 4 19.21 6.64 -6.06
N ASP A 5 19.36 6.80 -7.38
CA ASP A 5 18.96 8.03 -8.06
C ASP A 5 17.43 8.12 -8.13
N LEU A 6 16.84 8.85 -7.18
CA LEU A 6 15.40 9.06 -7.09
C LEU A 6 14.86 10.07 -8.11
N THR A 7 15.71 10.78 -8.86
CA THR A 7 15.27 11.83 -9.81
C THR A 7 14.34 11.28 -10.90
N ARG A 8 14.49 10.01 -11.25
CA ARG A 8 13.62 9.30 -12.20
C ARG A 8 12.17 9.17 -11.73
N PHE A 9 11.91 9.30 -10.43
CA PHE A 9 10.59 9.20 -9.82
C PHE A 9 10.02 10.56 -9.39
N ALA A 10 10.70 11.66 -9.74
CA ALA A 10 10.32 13.01 -9.33
C ALA A 10 8.91 13.41 -9.79
N GLU A 11 8.47 12.91 -10.96
CA GLU A 11 7.12 13.20 -11.49
C GLU A 11 5.98 12.62 -10.64
N ASP A 12 6.28 11.57 -9.86
CA ASP A 12 5.32 10.98 -8.92
C ASP A 12 5.43 11.63 -7.53
N GLY A 13 6.36 12.58 -7.36
CA GLY A 13 6.61 13.26 -6.10
C GLY A 13 7.14 12.34 -5.02
N VAL A 14 7.99 11.38 -5.40
CA VAL A 14 8.61 10.46 -4.44
C VAL A 14 9.41 11.24 -3.41
N THR A 15 9.15 10.95 -2.13
CA THR A 15 9.92 11.49 -1.00
C THR A 15 11.11 10.59 -0.68
N ASP A 16 12.27 11.18 -0.41
CA ASP A 16 13.43 10.49 0.13
C ASP A 16 13.23 10.23 1.63
N ASP A 17 12.64 9.09 1.95
CA ASP A 17 12.35 8.66 3.32
C ASP A 17 13.01 7.29 3.59
N PRO A 18 13.88 7.18 4.62
CA PRO A 18 14.65 5.97 4.87
C PRO A 18 13.81 4.69 5.05
N LEU A 19 12.67 4.77 5.76
CA LEU A 19 11.87 3.58 6.05
C LEU A 19 11.10 3.07 4.81
N PRO A 20 10.34 3.90 4.07
CA PRO A 20 9.77 3.58 2.76
C PRO A 20 10.80 3.01 1.77
N LEU A 21 12.01 3.56 1.70
CA LEU A 21 13.10 3.03 0.87
C LEU A 21 13.54 1.63 1.31
N GLN A 22 13.69 1.40 2.61
CA GLN A 22 14.01 0.07 3.15
C GLN A 22 12.90 -0.95 2.82
N LEU A 23 11.65 -0.52 2.91
CA LEU A 23 10.47 -1.35 2.63
C LEU A 23 10.18 -1.49 1.12
N ARG A 24 10.88 -0.74 0.26
CA ARG A 24 10.68 -0.68 -1.20
C ARG A 24 9.27 -0.25 -1.62
N VAL A 25 8.58 0.49 -0.74
CA VAL A 25 7.25 1.07 -0.98
C VAL A 25 7.37 2.59 -0.96
N PRO A 26 7.21 3.30 -2.09
CA PRO A 26 7.39 4.74 -2.14
C PRO A 26 6.25 5.51 -1.45
N LEU A 27 6.61 6.64 -0.85
CA LEU A 27 5.67 7.71 -0.54
C LEU A 27 5.62 8.65 -1.74
N ILE A 28 4.44 8.82 -2.33
CA ILE A 28 4.21 9.62 -3.54
C ILE A 28 3.24 10.76 -3.22
N SER A 29 3.39 11.92 -3.86
CA SER A 29 2.40 12.99 -3.74
C SER A 29 1.33 12.93 -4.82
N ASN A 30 1.63 12.28 -5.96
CA ASN A 30 0.68 12.09 -7.05
C ASN A 30 -0.13 10.79 -6.88
N PRO A 31 -1.47 10.85 -6.68
CA PRO A 31 -2.30 9.65 -6.56
C PRO A 31 -2.47 8.86 -7.87
N TYR A 32 -1.96 9.38 -8.99
CA TYR A 32 -1.94 8.75 -10.31
C TYR A 32 -0.48 8.64 -10.80
N PRO A 33 0.33 7.76 -10.19
CA PRO A 33 1.74 7.65 -10.53
C PRO A 33 1.93 7.20 -11.98
N ARG A 34 2.97 7.73 -12.62
CA ARG A 34 3.45 7.30 -13.94
C ARG A 34 4.17 5.97 -13.85
N TRP A 35 4.89 5.74 -12.74
CA TRP A 35 5.55 4.47 -12.49
C TRP A 35 4.58 3.39 -12.02
N ASN A 36 4.88 2.16 -12.42
CA ASN A 36 4.02 1.01 -12.17
C ASN A 36 4.38 0.33 -10.84
N TYR A 37 4.40 1.09 -9.74
CA TYR A 37 4.70 0.54 -8.42
C TYR A 37 3.75 -0.61 -8.10
N LEU A 38 4.22 -1.69 -7.46
CA LEU A 38 3.28 -2.69 -6.96
C LEU A 38 2.41 -2.10 -5.86
N THR A 39 3.06 -1.45 -4.90
CA THR A 39 2.40 -0.79 -3.78
C THR A 39 2.99 0.60 -3.59
N ALA A 40 2.16 1.60 -3.30
CA ALA A 40 2.62 2.94 -2.94
C ALA A 40 1.69 3.56 -1.87
N VAL A 41 2.15 4.61 -1.20
CA VAL A 41 1.33 5.39 -0.26
C VAL A 41 1.31 6.85 -0.66
N VAL A 42 0.12 7.44 -0.74
CA VAL A 42 -0.03 8.86 -1.02
C VAL A 42 0.20 9.67 0.25
N VAL A 43 1.17 10.58 0.19
CA VAL A 43 1.40 11.63 1.18
C VAL A 43 1.43 12.95 0.42
N ASN A 44 0.42 13.78 0.66
CA ASN A 44 0.19 14.99 -0.11
C ASN A 44 -0.47 16.04 0.78
N ASP A 45 -0.04 17.29 0.65
CA ASP A 45 -0.53 18.45 1.37
C ASP A 45 -1.55 19.29 0.59
N GLN A 46 -1.97 18.84 -0.60
CA GLN A 46 -2.90 19.55 -1.48
C GLN A 46 -4.38 19.17 -1.21
N PRO A 47 -5.15 19.99 -0.48
CA PRO A 47 -6.59 19.79 -0.30
C PRO A 47 -7.40 20.16 -1.56
N PRO A 48 -8.68 19.74 -1.66
CA PRO A 48 -9.41 18.91 -0.71
C PRO A 48 -9.51 17.42 -1.10
N LEU A 49 -9.16 17.04 -2.33
CA LEU A 49 -9.55 15.72 -2.86
C LEU A 49 -8.58 14.58 -2.51
N TRP A 50 -7.32 14.86 -2.16
CA TRP A 50 -6.31 13.83 -1.86
C TRP A 50 -5.33 14.25 -0.77
N LEU A 51 -5.81 14.90 0.28
CA LEU A 51 -4.98 15.20 1.45
C LEU A 51 -4.61 13.89 2.15
N GLY A 52 -3.37 13.44 1.92
CA GLY A 52 -2.83 12.19 2.44
C GLY A 52 -1.88 12.45 3.58
N LEU A 53 -2.25 12.02 4.79
CA LEU A 53 -1.39 12.15 5.95
C LEU A 53 -0.22 11.17 5.86
N ARG A 54 0.94 11.61 6.37
CA ARG A 54 2.07 10.70 6.59
C ARG A 54 1.66 9.58 7.57
N PRO A 55 1.78 8.30 7.19
CA PRO A 55 1.53 7.20 8.12
C PRO A 55 2.59 7.11 9.22
N THR A 56 2.26 6.42 10.30
CA THR A 56 3.23 6.02 11.31
C THR A 56 4.17 4.94 10.79
N ASP A 57 5.34 4.77 11.42
CA ASP A 57 6.27 3.71 11.05
C ASP A 57 5.67 2.31 11.17
N HIS A 58 4.76 2.07 12.12
CA HIS A 58 4.06 0.79 12.27
C HIS A 58 3.13 0.54 11.08
N GLU A 59 2.34 1.54 10.68
CA GLU A 59 1.49 1.45 9.49
C GLU A 59 2.32 1.27 8.21
N LEU A 60 3.45 1.96 8.06
CA LEU A 60 4.37 1.76 6.92
C LEU A 60 4.89 0.33 6.87
N ARG A 61 5.31 -0.24 8.01
CA ARG A 61 5.73 -1.64 8.08
C ARG A 61 4.60 -2.60 7.72
N MET A 62 3.35 -2.33 8.11
CA MET A 62 2.18 -3.11 7.68
C MET A 62 2.02 -3.06 6.15
N VAL A 63 2.13 -1.88 5.52
CA VAL A 63 2.07 -1.74 4.05
C VAL A 63 3.24 -2.48 3.38
N GLY A 64 4.44 -2.40 3.94
CA GLY A 64 5.62 -3.15 3.48
C GLY A 64 5.42 -4.66 3.56
N SER A 65 4.84 -5.17 4.65
CA SER A 65 4.55 -6.60 4.79
C SER A 65 3.44 -7.07 3.85
N PHE A 66 2.40 -6.26 3.65
CA PHE A 66 1.37 -6.50 2.63
C PHE A 66 2.00 -6.59 1.21
N HIS A 67 2.92 -5.68 0.90
CA HIS A 67 3.64 -5.66 -0.36
C HIS A 67 4.52 -6.90 -0.55
N GLN A 68 5.28 -7.27 0.49
CA GLN A 68 6.14 -8.45 0.48
C GLN A 68 5.34 -9.74 0.26
N GLU A 69 4.19 -9.87 0.92
CA GLU A 69 3.30 -11.02 0.76
C GLU A 69 2.89 -11.27 -0.70
N TYR A 70 2.59 -10.17 -1.42
CA TYR A 70 2.25 -10.22 -2.83
C TYR A 70 3.44 -10.67 -3.67
N ILE A 71 4.63 -10.11 -3.40
CA ILE A 71 5.86 -10.45 -4.12
C ILE A 71 6.23 -11.92 -3.92
N GLU A 72 6.22 -12.40 -2.68
CA GLU A 72 6.65 -13.76 -2.34
C GLU A 72 5.80 -14.82 -3.03
N TYR A 73 4.52 -14.54 -3.24
CA TYR A 73 3.59 -15.49 -3.82
C TYR A 73 3.52 -15.43 -5.35
N TRP A 74 3.49 -14.24 -5.94
CA TRP A 74 3.18 -14.08 -7.36
C TRP A 74 4.40 -14.02 -8.28
N TYR A 75 5.58 -13.68 -7.76
CA TYR A 75 6.78 -13.50 -8.57
C TYR A 75 7.79 -14.63 -8.40
N SER A 76 8.39 -15.05 -9.51
CA SER A 76 9.54 -15.96 -9.49
C SER A 76 10.81 -15.24 -9.02
N GLU A 77 11.80 -15.99 -8.54
CA GLU A 77 13.08 -15.40 -8.10
C GLU A 77 13.77 -14.57 -9.19
N THR A 78 13.68 -14.98 -10.45
CA THR A 78 14.21 -14.19 -11.57
C THR A 78 13.54 -12.83 -11.69
N TRP A 79 12.23 -12.75 -11.47
CA TRP A 79 11.51 -11.47 -11.48
C TRP A 79 11.80 -10.64 -10.23
N LYS A 80 11.86 -11.26 -9.04
CA LYS A 80 12.29 -10.59 -7.81
C LYS A 80 13.66 -9.96 -7.98
N GLN A 81 14.60 -10.67 -8.61
CA GLN A 81 15.95 -10.15 -8.86
C GLN A 81 15.95 -8.92 -9.78
N LYS A 82 15.14 -8.91 -10.84
CA LYS A 82 15.00 -7.75 -11.72
C LYS A 82 14.41 -6.55 -10.98
N MET A 83 13.39 -6.76 -10.14
CA MET A 83 12.78 -5.65 -9.40
C MET A 83 13.77 -5.03 -8.40
N ARG A 84 14.65 -5.83 -7.78
CA ARG A 84 15.73 -5.36 -6.87
C ARG A 84 16.75 -4.41 -7.51
N GLU A 85 16.79 -4.29 -8.85
CA GLU A 85 17.66 -3.34 -9.56
C GLU A 85 17.17 -1.88 -9.41
N LEU A 86 15.89 -1.69 -9.03
CA LEU A 86 15.28 -0.40 -8.76
C LEU A 86 15.11 -0.17 -7.25
N PRO A 87 14.97 1.09 -6.81
CA PRO A 87 14.65 1.39 -5.40
C PRO A 87 13.30 0.83 -4.96
N PHE A 88 12.32 0.77 -5.87
CA PHE A 88 10.96 0.32 -5.61
C PHE A 88 10.56 -0.79 -6.58
N ASP A 89 9.77 -1.75 -6.10
CA ASP A 89 9.31 -2.86 -6.93
C ASP A 89 8.20 -2.39 -7.88
N CYS A 90 8.44 -2.54 -9.18
CA CYS A 90 7.57 -2.05 -10.26
C CYS A 90 7.25 -3.15 -11.27
N ASP A 91 5.99 -3.22 -11.69
CA ASP A 91 5.51 -4.13 -12.75
C ASP A 91 4.35 -3.50 -13.53
N GLY A 92 4.53 -3.34 -14.85
CA GLY A 92 3.51 -2.80 -15.73
C GLY A 92 2.29 -3.71 -15.93
N GLY A 93 2.43 -5.02 -15.69
CA GLY A 93 1.34 -5.98 -15.77
C GLY A 93 0.48 -6.04 -14.50
N TYR A 94 0.98 -5.51 -13.38
CA TYR A 94 0.25 -5.54 -12.11
C TYR A 94 -0.71 -4.36 -11.96
N ASN A 95 -1.89 -4.64 -11.40
CA ASN A 95 -2.83 -3.60 -11.01
C ASN A 95 -2.48 -3.06 -9.62
N SER A 96 -1.57 -2.09 -9.59
CA SER A 96 -1.03 -1.45 -8.38
C SER A 96 -2.06 -1.18 -7.30
N VAL A 97 -1.66 -1.32 -6.03
CA VAL A 97 -2.43 -0.83 -4.87
C VAL A 97 -1.79 0.45 -4.38
N ILE A 98 -2.56 1.52 -4.35
CA ILE A 98 -2.11 2.81 -3.84
C ILE A 98 -2.93 3.13 -2.60
N PHE A 99 -2.29 3.20 -1.43
CA PHE A 99 -2.94 3.50 -0.17
C PHE A 99 -2.96 5.01 0.10
N ILE A 100 -3.90 5.46 0.91
CA ILE A 100 -3.93 6.82 1.48
C ILE A 100 -4.42 6.75 2.92
N LYS A 101 -3.78 7.53 3.81
CA LYS A 101 -4.30 7.79 5.15
C LYS A 101 -5.05 9.12 5.15
N ASN A 102 -6.35 9.06 5.41
CA ASN A 102 -7.24 10.22 5.36
C ASN A 102 -7.15 11.05 6.66
N PRO A 103 -7.49 12.35 6.61
CA PRO A 103 -7.49 13.24 7.78
C PRO A 103 -8.48 12.81 8.89
N ASN A 104 -9.51 12.04 8.54
CA ASN A 104 -10.47 11.49 9.50
C ASN A 104 -9.91 10.30 10.30
N GLY A 105 -8.63 9.94 10.11
CA GLY A 105 -7.95 8.82 10.77
C GLY A 105 -8.11 7.48 10.06
N GLY A 106 -9.02 7.38 9.09
CA GLY A 106 -9.26 6.17 8.31
C GLY A 106 -8.26 5.99 7.16
N TRP A 107 -8.21 4.78 6.63
CA TRP A 107 -7.44 4.40 5.47
C TRP A 107 -8.34 4.16 4.27
N GLY A 108 -7.79 4.42 3.09
CA GLY A 108 -8.37 4.05 1.82
C GLY A 108 -7.32 3.45 0.90
N TYR A 109 -7.77 2.80 -0.17
CA TYR A 109 -6.90 2.40 -1.26
C TYR A 109 -7.55 2.69 -2.60
N ARG A 110 -6.72 2.66 -3.62
CA ARG A 110 -7.18 2.59 -4.99
C ARG A 110 -6.36 1.61 -5.78
N ARG A 111 -6.92 1.23 -6.93
CA ARG A 111 -6.20 0.52 -7.96
C ARG A 111 -5.81 1.46 -9.10
N ARG A 112 -4.71 1.14 -9.77
CA ARG A 112 -4.26 1.89 -10.95
C ARG A 112 -5.29 1.87 -12.07
N THR A 113 -5.98 0.75 -12.27
CA THR A 113 -6.98 0.61 -13.35
C THR A 113 -8.29 1.35 -13.10
N TRP A 114 -8.49 1.94 -11.90
CA TRP A 114 -9.68 2.74 -11.62
C TRP A 114 -9.56 4.09 -12.31
N SER A 115 -10.14 4.17 -13.52
CA SER A 115 -10.21 5.37 -14.36
C SER A 115 -11.48 6.22 -14.13
N GLY A 116 -12.41 5.75 -13.29
CA GLY A 116 -13.63 6.46 -12.91
C GLY A 116 -14.21 5.93 -11.58
N GLY A 117 -15.17 6.67 -11.00
CA GLY A 117 -15.74 6.37 -9.68
C GLY A 117 -14.97 7.02 -8.51
N PRO A 118 -15.23 6.61 -7.25
CA PRO A 118 -14.48 7.10 -6.09
C PRO A 118 -12.98 6.91 -6.29
N THR A 119 -12.18 7.95 -6.04
CA THR A 119 -10.73 7.91 -6.30
C THR A 119 -10.00 7.01 -5.31
N PHE A 120 -10.51 6.87 -4.08
CA PHE A 120 -10.07 5.96 -3.03
C PHE A 120 -11.29 5.39 -2.32
N VAL A 121 -11.19 4.14 -1.87
CA VAL A 121 -12.23 3.49 -1.07
C VAL A 121 -11.61 2.80 0.15
N PRO A 122 -12.18 2.97 1.34
CA PRO A 122 -13.11 4.05 1.71
C PRO A 122 -12.49 5.45 1.50
N GLY A 123 -13.35 6.43 1.23
CA GLY A 123 -12.99 7.83 1.10
C GLY A 123 -13.05 8.60 2.43
N PRO A 124 -12.64 9.88 2.46
CA PRO A 124 -12.62 10.69 3.67
C PRO A 124 -14.01 11.04 4.23
N SER A 125 -15.08 10.89 3.43
CA SER A 125 -16.47 11.08 3.86
C SER A 125 -17.14 9.79 4.38
N ASP A 126 -16.48 8.65 4.21
CA ASP A 126 -16.96 7.37 4.72
C ASP A 126 -16.55 7.16 6.18
N GLU A 127 -17.11 6.12 6.82
CA GLU A 127 -16.70 5.70 8.15
C GLU A 127 -15.19 5.34 8.15
N PRO A 128 -14.38 5.90 9.07
CA PRO A 128 -12.95 5.65 9.14
C PRO A 128 -12.64 4.15 9.27
N SER A 129 -12.03 3.59 8.23
CA SER A 129 -11.62 2.18 8.26
C SER A 129 -10.15 2.04 8.69
N PRO A 130 -9.82 1.14 9.62
CA PRO A 130 -8.43 0.87 9.97
C PRO A 130 -7.70 0.18 8.81
N LEU A 131 -6.38 0.39 8.74
CA LEU A 131 -5.54 -0.12 7.64
C LEU A 131 -5.71 -1.62 7.40
N ILE A 132 -5.79 -2.42 8.46
CA ILE A 132 -5.92 -3.87 8.35
C ILE A 132 -7.25 -4.30 7.71
N ALA A 133 -8.34 -3.58 7.97
CA ALA A 133 -9.63 -3.85 7.34
C ALA A 133 -9.59 -3.53 5.83
N VAL A 134 -8.87 -2.45 5.45
CA VAL A 134 -8.63 -2.11 4.04
C VAL A 134 -7.81 -3.20 3.34
N MET A 135 -6.74 -3.68 3.98
CA MET A 135 -5.90 -4.78 3.47
C MET A 135 -6.69 -6.09 3.33
N ASP A 136 -7.57 -6.39 4.28
CA ASP A 136 -8.45 -7.56 4.23
C ASP A 136 -9.42 -7.44 3.04
N GLY A 137 -10.06 -6.27 2.85
CA GLY A 137 -10.94 -6.00 1.71
C GLY A 137 -10.25 -6.07 0.35
N ILE A 138 -8.95 -5.75 0.29
CA ILE A 138 -8.16 -5.95 -0.94
C ILE A 138 -7.97 -7.44 -1.25
N HIS A 139 -7.83 -8.27 -0.22
CA HIS A 139 -7.63 -9.72 -0.31
C HIS A 139 -8.93 -10.53 -0.41
N THR A 140 -10.10 -9.88 -0.43
CA THR A 140 -11.39 -10.49 -0.75
C THR A 140 -11.80 -10.26 -2.20
N PHE A 141 -11.23 -9.24 -2.87
CA PHE A 141 -11.65 -8.80 -4.20
C PHE A 141 -11.43 -9.89 -5.26
N GLY A 142 -12.52 -10.52 -5.73
CA GLY A 142 -12.51 -11.68 -6.63
C GLY A 142 -13.13 -12.95 -6.01
N SER A 143 -13.33 -12.98 -4.70
CA SER A 143 -14.08 -13.99 -3.96
C SER A 143 -15.52 -13.55 -3.71
N ARG A 144 -16.47 -14.50 -3.66
CA ARG A 144 -17.84 -14.24 -3.15
C ARG A 144 -17.90 -14.22 -1.62
N ASP A 145 -16.83 -14.67 -0.97
CA ASP A 145 -16.70 -14.69 0.49
C ASP A 145 -16.20 -13.32 0.97
N PRO A 146 -16.88 -12.67 1.94
CA PRO A 146 -16.40 -11.44 2.56
C PRO A 146 -15.12 -11.63 3.40
N GLN A 147 -14.68 -12.87 3.64
CA GLN A 147 -13.46 -13.17 4.38
C GLN A 147 -12.20 -13.08 3.50
N PRO A 148 -11.08 -12.55 4.04
CA PRO A 148 -9.82 -12.55 3.31
C PRO A 148 -9.38 -13.97 2.95
N GLY A 149 -8.75 -14.12 1.79
CA GLY A 149 -8.27 -15.41 1.34
C GLY A 149 -7.32 -16.09 2.35
N PRO A 150 -7.29 -17.44 2.42
CA PRO A 150 -6.55 -18.19 3.44
C PRO A 150 -5.04 -17.88 3.45
N ARG A 151 -4.47 -17.53 2.29
CA ARG A 151 -3.08 -17.11 2.15
C ARG A 151 -2.76 -15.85 2.97
N TRP A 152 -3.59 -14.82 2.83
CA TRP A 152 -3.40 -13.57 3.58
C TRP A 152 -3.61 -13.78 5.08
N THR A 153 -4.60 -14.60 5.45
CA THR A 153 -4.83 -14.98 6.85
C THR A 153 -3.64 -15.71 7.46
N ALA A 154 -3.03 -16.65 6.72
CA ALA A 154 -1.81 -17.34 7.14
C ALA A 154 -0.63 -16.39 7.27
N TRP A 155 -0.46 -15.46 6.31
CA TRP A 155 0.59 -14.43 6.37
C TRP A 155 0.47 -13.53 7.59
N LYS A 156 -0.73 -13.03 7.89
CA LYS A 156 -0.99 -12.23 9.10
C LYS A 156 -0.66 -13.00 10.37
N THR A 157 -1.00 -14.28 10.43
CA THR A 157 -0.68 -15.16 11.57
C THR A 157 0.84 -15.32 11.75
N ALA A 158 1.58 -15.47 10.65
CA ALA A 158 3.04 -15.57 10.69
C ALA A 158 3.73 -14.25 11.09
N HIS A 159 3.04 -13.12 10.95
CA HIS A 159 3.52 -11.77 11.28
C HIS A 159 2.63 -11.13 12.37
N ALA A 160 2.27 -11.91 13.39
CA ALA A 160 1.36 -11.47 14.45
C ALA A 160 1.93 -10.34 15.31
N ASP A 161 3.26 -10.17 15.36
CA ASP A 161 3.94 -9.02 15.95
C ASP A 161 3.56 -7.69 15.26
N LEU A 162 3.32 -7.75 13.95
CA LEU A 162 2.96 -6.60 13.14
C LEU A 162 1.45 -6.39 13.06
N PHE A 163 0.68 -7.47 12.88
CA PHE A 163 -0.76 -7.39 12.64
C PHE A 163 -1.64 -7.64 13.88
N GLY A 164 -1.10 -8.22 14.96
CA GLY A 164 -1.88 -8.68 16.11
C GLY A 164 -2.58 -7.56 16.87
N ALA A 165 -1.88 -6.43 17.10
CA ALA A 165 -2.48 -5.27 17.76
C ALA A 165 -3.58 -4.61 16.91
N ALA A 166 -3.35 -4.47 15.60
CA ALA A 166 -4.31 -3.89 14.66
C ALA A 166 -5.56 -4.78 14.49
N ALA A 167 -5.40 -6.10 14.44
CA ALA A 167 -6.51 -7.04 14.35
C ALA A 167 -7.40 -7.01 15.61
N ALA A 168 -6.80 -6.83 16.79
CA ALA A 168 -7.54 -6.71 18.05
C ALA A 168 -8.31 -5.38 18.18
N GLU A 169 -7.95 -4.35 17.41
CA GLU A 169 -8.67 -3.07 17.35
C GLU A 169 -9.94 -3.21 16.48
N VAL A 170 -9.84 -3.88 15.34
CA VAL A 170 -11.02 -4.19 14.49
C VAL A 170 -12.03 -5.06 15.20
N ALA A 171 -11.60 -6.06 15.98
CA ALA A 171 -12.51 -6.95 16.70
C ALA A 171 -13.28 -6.29 17.86
N ARG A 172 -12.93 -5.05 18.24
CA ARG A 172 -13.54 -4.30 19.35
C ARG A 172 -14.51 -3.20 18.90
N GLY A 173 -14.51 -2.83 17.62
CA GLY A 173 -15.48 -1.91 17.01
C GLY A 173 -16.62 -2.67 16.38
#